data_AF-A0A971LBS4-F1
#
_entry.id   AF-A0A971LBS4-F1
#
_cell.length_a   1.000
_cell.length_b   1.000
_cell.length_c   1.000
_cell.angle_alpha   90.00
_cell.angle_beta   90.00
_cell.angle_gamma   90.00
#
_symmetry.space_group_name_H-M   'P 1'
#
loop_
_entity.id
_entity.type
_entity.pdbx_description
1 polymer ?
#
loop_
_entity_poly.entity_id
_entity_poly.type
_entity_poly.pdbx_seq_one_letter_code
_entity_poly.pdbx_strand_id
1 'polypeptide(L)'
;MIPPEGAPWDYALQAFIDGKVGMLVEQIYRLHDFKTKMQDEYGVVLFPMGPRMKEYTSELTGHFVKVMPITVKNPKEVAIVEDAMTEPYPDEDPDDWREYYEMRMTDEESIRTVEMIWEKNLSVFNLQSAFGIMDIFYTMDWELQTGAKTPQAAVEEYAQEAQMRINDSLIL
;
A
#
# COMPACT_ATOMS: atom_id res chain seq x y z
N MET A 1 -14.42 6.90 -7.24
CA MET A 1 -15.11 7.13 -8.53
C MET A 1 -15.88 5.87 -8.81
N ILE A 2 -17.21 5.93 -8.92
CA ILE A 2 -17.99 4.75 -9.28
C ILE A 2 -17.65 4.41 -10.74
N PRO A 3 -17.05 3.25 -11.03
CA PRO A 3 -16.73 2.86 -12.39
C PRO A 3 -18.03 2.64 -13.19
N PRO A 4 -18.07 2.96 -14.50
CA PRO A 4 -19.19 2.62 -15.36
C PRO A 4 -19.50 1.11 -15.31
N GLU A 5 -20.76 0.75 -15.56
CA GLU A 5 -21.16 -0.66 -15.62
C GLU A 5 -20.32 -1.42 -16.67
N GLY A 6 -19.75 -2.55 -16.27
CA GLY A 6 -18.88 -3.37 -17.13
C GLY A 6 -17.46 -2.85 -17.31
N ALA A 7 -17.08 -1.75 -16.65
CA ALA A 7 -15.69 -1.28 -16.67
C ALA A 7 -14.75 -2.29 -15.99
N PRO A 8 -13.48 -2.38 -16.42
CA PRO A 8 -12.52 -3.28 -15.81
C PRO A 8 -12.15 -2.82 -14.39
N TRP A 9 -11.60 -3.75 -13.60
CA TRP A 9 -11.23 -3.49 -12.19
C TRP A 9 -10.18 -2.38 -12.04
N ASP A 10 -9.35 -2.14 -13.06
CA ASP A 10 -8.31 -1.12 -13.10
C ASP A 10 -8.77 0.19 -13.76
N TYR A 11 -10.09 0.40 -13.92
CA TYR A 11 -10.64 1.58 -14.61
C TYR A 11 -10.09 2.91 -14.07
N ALA A 12 -10.00 3.07 -12.75
CA ALA A 12 -9.50 4.31 -12.15
C ALA A 12 -8.01 4.55 -12.46
N LEU A 13 -7.21 3.48 -12.50
CA LEU A 13 -5.80 3.54 -12.87
C LEU A 13 -5.64 4.00 -14.33
N GLN A 14 -6.39 3.39 -15.25
CA GLN A 14 -6.35 3.78 -16.66
C GLN A 14 -6.86 5.20 -16.88
N ALA A 15 -7.92 5.61 -16.17
CA ALA A 15 -8.43 6.97 -16.26
C ALA A 15 -7.37 8.00 -15.82
N PHE A 16 -6.55 7.70 -14.81
CA PHE A 16 -5.45 8.57 -14.40
C PHE A 16 -4.32 8.57 -15.43
N ILE A 17 -3.93 7.39 -15.95
CA ILE A 17 -2.91 7.27 -17.00
C ILE A 17 -3.29 8.06 -18.27
N ASP A 18 -4.57 8.02 -18.63
CA ASP A 18 -5.14 8.74 -19.77
C ASP A 18 -5.35 10.26 -19.51
N GLY A 19 -4.97 10.78 -18.34
CA GLY A 19 -5.14 12.19 -17.97
C GLY A 19 -6.60 12.63 -17.75
N LYS A 20 -7.52 11.69 -17.52
CA LYS A 20 -8.96 11.97 -17.34
C LYS A 20 -9.33 12.32 -15.90
N VAL A 21 -8.48 12.02 -14.94
CA VAL A 21 -8.66 12.35 -13.52
C VAL A 21 -7.39 13.00 -12.97
N GLY A 22 -7.54 14.03 -12.14
CA GLY A 22 -6.40 14.82 -11.64
C GLY A 22 -5.65 14.20 -10.45
N MET A 23 -6.27 13.26 -9.72
CA MET A 23 -5.64 12.56 -8.60
C MET A 23 -6.09 11.10 -8.58
N LEU A 24 -5.17 10.21 -8.22
CA LEU A 24 -5.41 8.79 -8.01
C LEU A 24 -4.82 8.37 -6.67
N VAL A 25 -5.54 7.51 -5.96
CA VAL A 25 -5.01 6.78 -4.81
C VAL A 25 -4.43 5.48 -5.32
N GLU A 26 -3.13 5.25 -5.12
CA GLU A 26 -2.49 4.03 -5.59
C GLU A 26 -1.20 3.73 -4.81
N GLN A 27 -0.75 2.48 -4.89
CA GLN A 27 0.45 2.01 -4.21
C GLN A 27 1.73 2.31 -5.02
N ILE A 28 2.84 2.52 -4.31
CA ILE A 28 4.11 2.98 -4.90
C ILE A 28 4.71 2.02 -5.94
N TYR A 29 4.33 0.75 -5.93
CA TYR A 29 4.79 -0.22 -6.94
C TYR A 29 4.28 0.11 -8.35
N ARG A 30 3.25 0.96 -8.49
CA ARG A 30 2.68 1.41 -9.78
C ARG A 30 3.48 2.52 -10.47
N LEU A 31 4.49 3.08 -9.82
CA LEU A 31 5.31 4.16 -10.41
C LEU A 31 5.87 3.81 -11.79
N HIS A 32 6.21 2.54 -12.03
CA HIS A 32 6.68 2.11 -13.35
C HIS A 32 5.61 2.23 -14.44
N ASP A 33 4.34 1.94 -14.12
CA ASP A 33 3.23 2.11 -15.06
C ASP A 33 3.06 3.58 -15.42
N PHE A 34 3.11 4.48 -14.43
CA PHE A 34 3.00 5.93 -14.67
C PHE A 34 4.13 6.44 -15.54
N LYS A 35 5.38 6.13 -15.18
CA LYS A 35 6.56 6.53 -15.95
C LYS A 35 6.52 6.10 -17.42
N THR A 36 5.98 4.91 -17.70
CA THR A 36 6.03 4.31 -19.04
C THR A 36 4.80 4.57 -19.89
N LYS A 37 3.65 4.86 -19.27
CA LYS A 37 2.36 4.98 -19.98
C LYS A 37 1.80 6.39 -19.98
N MET A 38 2.09 7.20 -18.96
CA MET A 38 1.63 8.59 -18.92
C MET A 38 2.43 9.46 -19.90
N GLN A 39 1.73 10.38 -20.55
CA GLN A 39 2.37 11.44 -21.36
C GLN A 39 2.65 12.69 -20.52
N ASP A 40 1.84 12.93 -19.49
CA ASP A 40 1.95 14.07 -18.58
C ASP A 40 2.91 13.78 -17.42
N GLU A 41 3.37 14.84 -16.76
CA GLU A 41 4.10 14.77 -15.49
C GLU A 41 3.14 14.43 -14.33
N TYR A 42 3.67 13.80 -13.28
CA TYR A 42 2.86 13.39 -12.12
C TYR A 42 3.65 13.52 -10.81
N GLY A 43 2.96 13.96 -9.77
CA GLY A 43 3.50 14.04 -8.42
C GLY A 43 2.97 12.92 -7.51
N VAL A 44 3.73 12.59 -6.48
CA VAL A 44 3.34 11.67 -5.40
C VAL A 44 3.25 12.46 -4.10
N VAL A 45 2.10 12.37 -3.45
CA VAL A 45 1.85 13.02 -2.16
C VAL A 45 1.22 12.03 -1.19
N LEU A 46 1.38 12.27 0.11
CA LEU A 46 0.61 11.56 1.13
C LEU A 46 -0.83 12.02 1.13
N PHE A 47 -1.72 11.14 1.60
CA PHE A 47 -3.11 11.49 1.83
C PHE A 47 -3.23 12.74 2.71
N PRO A 48 -4.14 13.67 2.38
CA PRO A 48 -4.41 14.81 3.24
C PRO A 48 -4.78 14.36 4.65
N MET A 49 -4.18 15.01 5.65
CA MET A 49 -4.48 14.73 7.05
C MET A 49 -5.95 15.01 7.35
N GLY A 50 -6.62 14.03 7.97
CA GLY A 50 -7.95 14.24 8.53
C GLY A 50 -7.94 15.24 9.68
N PRO A 51 -9.09 15.84 10.05
CA PRO A 51 -9.19 16.94 11.02
C PRO A 51 -8.73 16.60 12.45
N ARG A 52 -8.54 15.31 12.75
CA ARG A 52 -8.08 14.83 14.07
C ARG A 52 -6.66 14.27 14.04
N MET A 53 -6.03 14.21 12.87
CA MET A 53 -4.67 13.70 12.72
C MET A 53 -3.67 14.79 13.14
N LYS A 54 -2.58 14.35 13.77
CA LYS A 54 -1.46 15.23 14.16
C LYS A 54 -0.24 15.06 13.25
N GLU A 55 -0.21 13.99 12.47
CA GLU A 55 0.85 13.63 11.55
C GLU A 55 0.24 12.80 10.41
N TYR A 56 0.96 12.72 9.29
CA TYR A 56 0.61 11.87 8.17
C TYR A 56 0.70 10.37 8.50
N THR A 57 0.07 9.56 7.66
CA THR A 57 0.18 8.10 7.69
C THR A 57 0.26 7.57 6.27
N SER A 58 1.11 6.58 6.05
CA SER A 58 1.19 5.81 4.80
C SER A 58 0.68 4.40 5.08
N GLU A 59 -0.23 3.90 4.25
CA GLU A 59 -0.64 2.49 4.33
C GLU A 59 0.52 1.59 3.91
N LEU A 60 0.74 0.51 4.64
CA LEU A 60 1.63 -0.58 4.27
C LEU A 60 0.82 -1.87 4.19
N THR A 61 0.57 -2.34 2.96
CA THR A 61 -0.30 -3.51 2.68
C THR A 61 0.43 -4.85 2.73
N GLY A 62 1.76 -4.85 2.87
CA GLY A 62 2.54 -6.07 3.01
C GLY A 62 3.99 -5.78 3.39
N HIS A 63 4.63 -6.76 4.03
CA HIS A 63 6.08 -6.79 4.22
C HIS A 63 6.62 -8.05 3.56
N PHE A 64 7.72 -7.90 2.81
CA PHE A 64 8.44 -9.06 2.29
C PHE A 64 9.29 -9.65 3.39
N VAL A 65 8.79 -10.70 4.06
CA VAL A 65 9.58 -11.47 5.01
C VAL A 65 10.13 -12.70 4.29
N LYS A 66 11.46 -12.87 4.30
CA LYS A 66 12.07 -14.14 3.89
C LYS A 66 11.83 -15.18 4.98
N VAL A 67 11.29 -16.34 4.59
CA VAL A 67 11.02 -17.45 5.51
C VAL A 67 11.78 -18.70 5.08
N MET A 68 12.38 -19.40 6.04
CA MET A 68 12.97 -20.72 5.82
C MET A 68 12.02 -21.82 6.31
N PRO A 69 11.61 -22.78 5.45
CA PRO A 69 10.81 -23.91 5.89
C PRO A 69 11.55 -24.74 6.95
N ILE A 70 10.84 -25.22 7.97
CA ILE A 70 11.41 -26.06 9.04
C ILE A 70 12.01 -27.38 8.54
N THR A 71 11.69 -27.79 7.31
CA THR A 71 12.14 -29.03 6.67
C THR A 71 13.45 -28.87 5.91
N VAL A 72 14.04 -27.67 5.88
CA VAL A 72 15.32 -27.43 5.20
C VAL A 72 16.42 -28.30 5.82
N LYS A 73 17.18 -29.03 4.98
CA LYS A 73 18.16 -30.01 5.46
C LYS A 73 19.39 -29.38 6.12
N ASN A 74 19.75 -28.17 5.68
CA ASN A 74 20.97 -27.44 6.05
C ASN A 74 20.64 -25.96 6.38
N PRO A 75 19.87 -25.69 7.45
CA PRO A 75 19.35 -24.33 7.73
C PRO A 75 20.46 -23.30 7.95
N LYS A 76 21.60 -23.70 8.51
CA LYS A 76 22.72 -22.79 8.81
C LYS A 76 23.41 -22.34 7.54
N GLU A 77 23.67 -23.26 6.62
CA GLU A 77 24.31 -23.00 5.34
C GLU A 77 23.42 -22.14 4.45
N VAL A 78 22.11 -22.41 4.45
CA VAL A 78 21.13 -21.55 3.76
C VAL A 78 21.13 -20.16 4.37
N ALA A 79 21.12 -20.03 5.70
CA ALA A 79 21.18 -18.73 6.36
C ALA A 79 22.45 -17.93 6.00
N ILE A 80 23.62 -18.58 5.92
CA ILE A 80 24.87 -17.92 5.51
C ILE A 80 24.79 -17.38 4.08
N VAL A 81 24.19 -18.14 3.16
CA VAL A 81 24.01 -17.70 1.77
C VAL A 81 22.99 -16.56 1.69
N GLU A 82 21.87 -16.67 2.40
CA GLU A 82 20.86 -15.63 2.43
C GLU A 82 21.42 -14.32 3.00
N ASP A 83 22.15 -14.39 4.13
CA ASP A 83 22.85 -13.26 4.75
C ASP A 83 23.79 -12.57 3.75
N ALA A 84 24.66 -13.34 3.09
CA ALA A 84 25.57 -12.82 2.07
C ALA A 84 24.86 -12.23 0.82
N MET A 85 23.61 -12.62 0.55
CA MET A 85 22.80 -12.10 -0.56
C MET A 85 21.95 -10.87 -0.17
N THR A 86 21.85 -10.57 1.13
CA THR A 86 21.02 -9.47 1.65
C THR A 86 21.78 -8.41 2.43
N GLU A 87 23.02 -8.70 2.83
CA GLU A 87 23.93 -7.67 3.36
C GLU A 87 24.13 -6.58 2.31
N PRO A 88 24.11 -5.29 2.72
CA PRO A 88 24.48 -4.22 1.82
C PRO A 88 25.86 -4.47 1.21
N TYR A 89 26.04 -4.15 -0.07
CA TYR A 89 27.37 -4.25 -0.66
C TYR A 89 28.32 -3.28 0.09
N PRO A 90 29.60 -3.63 0.31
CA PRO A 90 30.52 -2.76 1.06
C PRO A 90 30.69 -1.35 0.47
N ASP A 91 30.35 -1.18 -0.80
CA ASP A 91 30.37 0.04 -1.60
C ASP A 91 28.98 0.62 -1.90
N GLU A 92 27.91 0.05 -1.35
CA GLU A 92 26.54 0.57 -1.48
C GLU A 92 26.43 1.92 -0.77
N ASP A 93 25.98 2.94 -1.51
CA ASP A 93 25.76 4.27 -0.97
C ASP A 93 24.45 4.24 -0.16
N PRO A 94 24.42 4.80 1.06
CA PRO A 94 23.17 4.95 1.82
C PRO A 94 22.03 5.61 1.05
N ASP A 95 22.32 6.37 -0.02
CA ASP A 95 21.35 7.03 -0.89
C ASP A 95 20.96 6.23 -2.15
N ASP A 96 21.50 5.02 -2.37
CA ASP A 96 21.22 4.20 -3.56
C ASP A 96 19.72 3.85 -3.74
N TRP A 97 18.95 3.87 -2.65
CA TRP A 97 17.49 3.73 -2.69
C TRP A 97 16.82 4.79 -3.58
N ARG A 98 17.42 5.99 -3.70
CA ARG A 98 16.86 7.13 -4.45
C ARG A 98 16.80 6.85 -5.92
N GLU A 99 17.78 6.13 -6.48
CA GLU A 99 17.88 5.84 -7.91
C GLU A 99 16.58 5.23 -8.44
N TYR A 100 15.98 4.29 -7.69
CA TYR A 100 14.71 3.68 -8.06
C TYR A 100 13.59 4.72 -8.30
N TYR A 101 13.52 5.75 -7.45
CA TYR A 101 12.50 6.79 -7.52
C TYR A 101 12.86 7.86 -8.53
N GLU A 102 14.11 8.29 -8.63
CA GLU A 102 14.60 9.26 -9.62
C GLU A 102 14.37 8.78 -11.06
N MET A 103 14.48 7.48 -11.31
CA MET A 103 14.17 6.90 -12.62
C MET A 103 12.67 6.95 -12.99
N ARG A 104 11.78 7.10 -12.00
CA ARG A 104 10.33 6.91 -12.17
C ARG A 104 9.54 8.19 -11.94
N MET A 105 9.81 8.93 -10.88
CA MET A 105 9.11 10.17 -10.54
C MET A 105 9.56 11.33 -11.44
N THR A 106 8.71 12.35 -11.55
CA THR A 106 9.01 13.52 -12.40
C THR A 106 9.56 14.72 -11.64
N ASP A 107 9.56 14.68 -10.32
CA ASP A 107 9.96 15.80 -9.47
C ASP A 107 10.58 15.35 -8.13
N GLU A 108 11.38 16.24 -7.53
CA GLU A 108 12.07 16.05 -6.27
C GLU A 108 11.13 16.05 -5.05
N GLU A 109 10.00 16.77 -5.11
CA GLU A 109 9.04 16.84 -3.99
C GLU A 109 8.37 15.48 -3.74
N SER A 110 8.13 14.73 -4.81
CA SER A 110 7.66 13.34 -4.79
C SER A 110 8.65 12.40 -4.12
N ILE A 111 9.95 12.54 -4.41
CA ILE A 111 11.01 11.71 -3.81
C ILE A 111 11.13 12.03 -2.32
N ARG A 112 11.11 13.31 -1.95
CA ARG A 112 11.09 13.75 -0.55
C ARG A 112 9.86 13.27 0.21
N THR A 113 8.74 13.04 -0.46
CA THR A 113 7.57 12.42 0.16
C THR A 113 7.87 10.98 0.60
N VAL A 114 8.60 10.22 -0.21
CA VAL A 114 9.05 8.86 0.15
C VAL A 114 10.04 8.90 1.31
N GLU A 115 11.03 9.80 1.23
CA GLU A 115 12.00 10.02 2.30
C GLU A 115 11.31 10.30 3.63
N MET A 116 10.32 11.21 3.63
CA MET A 116 9.55 11.57 4.82
C MET A 116 8.79 10.36 5.41
N ILE A 117 8.27 9.45 4.57
CA ILE A 117 7.60 8.23 5.05
C ILE A 117 8.56 7.37 5.88
N TRP A 118 9.82 7.26 5.45
CA TRP A 118 10.83 6.47 6.15
C TRP A 118 11.42 7.18 7.36
N GLU A 119 11.88 8.43 7.21
CA GLU A 119 12.51 9.19 8.30
C GLU A 119 11.59 9.33 9.51
N LYS A 120 10.30 9.54 9.26
CA LYS A 120 9.30 9.70 10.33
C LYS A 120 8.58 8.41 10.71
N ASN A 121 8.91 7.28 10.10
CA ASN A 121 8.24 5.99 10.30
C ASN A 121 6.70 6.09 10.14
N LEU A 122 6.23 6.69 9.04
CA LEU A 122 4.80 6.95 8.82
C LEU A 122 3.98 5.73 8.39
N SER A 123 4.65 4.60 8.15
CA SER A 123 4.02 3.39 7.63
C SER A 123 3.15 2.70 8.69
N VAL A 124 1.90 2.40 8.35
CA VAL A 124 0.94 1.67 9.20
C VAL A 124 0.52 0.39 8.48
N PHE A 125 0.75 -0.75 9.15
CA PHE A 125 0.37 -2.05 8.61
C PHE A 125 -1.15 -2.21 8.52
N ASN A 126 -1.64 -2.49 7.31
CA ASN A 126 -3.01 -2.94 7.12
C ASN A 126 -3.12 -4.44 7.46
N LEU A 127 -3.86 -4.76 8.52
CA LEU A 127 -4.05 -6.13 9.02
C LEU A 127 -5.42 -6.73 8.67
N GLN A 128 -6.21 -6.06 7.81
CA GLN A 128 -7.55 -6.53 7.43
C GLN A 128 -7.53 -7.96 6.86
N SER A 129 -6.55 -8.28 6.00
CA SER A 129 -6.35 -9.63 5.47
C SER A 129 -5.96 -10.63 6.55
N ALA A 130 -5.09 -10.23 7.48
CA ALA A 130 -4.59 -11.11 8.55
C ALA A 130 -5.72 -11.55 9.51
N PHE A 131 -6.72 -10.69 9.69
CA PHE A 131 -7.89 -10.98 10.53
C PHE A 131 -9.12 -11.49 9.76
N GLY A 132 -9.00 -11.74 8.46
CA GLY A 132 -10.11 -12.25 7.65
C GLY A 132 -11.31 -11.28 7.57
N ILE A 133 -11.04 -9.98 7.53
CA ILE A 133 -12.08 -8.93 7.48
C ILE A 133 -12.04 -8.07 6.20
N MET A 134 -11.21 -8.42 5.21
CA MET A 134 -11.12 -7.66 3.94
C MET A 134 -12.46 -7.58 3.20
N ASP A 135 -13.23 -8.66 3.19
CA ASP A 135 -14.55 -8.75 2.56
C ASP A 135 -15.55 -7.76 3.19
N ILE A 136 -15.49 -7.59 4.52
CA ILE A 136 -16.30 -6.60 5.23
C ILE A 136 -15.93 -5.20 4.76
N PHE A 137 -14.63 -4.87 4.68
CA PHE A 137 -14.18 -3.56 4.21
C PHE A 137 -14.55 -3.28 2.75
N TYR A 138 -14.42 -4.26 1.84
CA TYR A 138 -14.85 -4.09 0.45
C TYR A 138 -16.36 -3.88 0.33
N THR A 139 -17.15 -4.60 1.13
CA THR A 139 -18.61 -4.42 1.17
C THR A 139 -18.98 -3.03 1.65
N MET A 140 -18.38 -2.59 2.76
CA MET A 140 -18.59 -1.24 3.29
C MET A 140 -18.19 -0.17 2.28
N ASP A 141 -17.01 -0.28 1.65
CA ASP A 141 -16.54 0.69 0.67
C ASP A 141 -17.52 0.83 -0.51
N TRP A 142 -18.02 -0.29 -1.04
CA TRP A 142 -19.04 -0.27 -2.09
C TRP A 142 -20.35 0.41 -1.64
N GLU A 143 -20.85 0.07 -0.46
CA GLU A 143 -22.09 0.65 0.08
C GLU A 143 -21.98 2.16 0.33
N LEU A 144 -20.80 2.62 0.76
CA LEU A 144 -20.52 4.04 0.96
C LEU A 144 -20.38 4.78 -0.37
N GLN A 145 -19.65 4.21 -1.33
CA GLN A 145 -19.45 4.83 -2.63
C GLN A 145 -20.77 4.97 -3.40
N THR A 146 -21.66 3.99 -3.30
CA THR A 146 -22.97 4.00 -3.96
C THR A 146 -24.04 4.77 -3.18
N GLY A 147 -23.75 5.18 -1.94
CA GLY A 147 -24.72 5.79 -1.05
C GLY A 147 -25.83 4.84 -0.58
N ALA A 148 -25.63 3.52 -0.73
CA ALA A 148 -26.55 2.51 -0.22
C ALA A 148 -26.68 2.57 1.31
N LYS A 149 -25.60 2.95 2.01
CA LYS A 149 -25.61 3.20 3.45
C LYS A 149 -24.85 4.47 3.83
N THR A 150 -25.21 5.03 4.98
CA THR A 150 -24.39 6.06 5.63
C THR A 150 -23.19 5.42 6.33
N PRO A 151 -22.09 6.17 6.58
CA PRO A 151 -20.95 5.68 7.36
C PRO A 151 -21.34 5.07 8.71
N GLN A 152 -22.30 5.70 9.39
CA GLN A 152 -22.78 5.22 10.69
C GLN A 152 -23.50 3.87 10.56
N ALA A 153 -24.44 3.75 9.61
CA ALA A 153 -25.21 2.52 9.43
C ALA A 153 -24.32 1.33 9.02
N ALA A 154 -23.37 1.54 8.11
CA ALA A 154 -22.44 0.50 7.69
C ALA A 154 -21.58 -0.01 8.87
N VAL A 155 -21.05 0.90 9.70
CA VAL A 155 -20.26 0.51 10.88
C VAL A 155 -21.13 -0.25 11.88
N GLU A 156 -22.33 0.24 12.20
CA GLU A 156 -23.23 -0.41 13.14
C GLU A 156 -23.62 -1.83 12.72
N GLU A 157 -23.73 -2.09 11.42
CA GLU A 157 -24.09 -3.41 10.88
C GLU A 157 -22.93 -4.41 10.98
N TYR A 158 -21.71 -4.02 10.60
CA TYR A 158 -20.61 -4.97 10.46
C TYR A 158 -19.64 -5.01 11.65
N ALA A 159 -19.68 -4.03 12.57
CA ALA A 159 -18.70 -3.94 13.65
C ALA A 159 -18.64 -5.18 14.54
N GLN A 160 -19.80 -5.76 14.87
CA GLN A 160 -19.84 -6.95 15.73
C GLN A 160 -19.21 -8.17 15.05
N GLU A 161 -19.50 -8.38 13.76
CA GLU A 161 -18.93 -9.47 12.98
C GLU A 161 -17.42 -9.30 12.80
N ALA A 162 -16.97 -8.10 12.45
CA ALA A 162 -15.54 -7.80 12.33
C ALA A 162 -14.80 -8.06 13.65
N GLN A 163 -15.37 -7.62 14.78
CA GLN A 163 -14.78 -7.85 16.10
C GLN A 163 -14.69 -9.34 16.46
N MET A 164 -15.70 -10.13 16.09
CA MET A 164 -15.69 -11.58 16.30
C MET A 164 -14.56 -12.25 15.51
N ARG A 165 -14.41 -11.93 14.20
CA ARG A 165 -13.35 -12.51 13.34
C ARG A 165 -11.95 -12.13 13.81
N ILE A 166 -11.77 -10.90 14.30
CA ILE A 166 -10.52 -10.45 14.93
C ILE A 166 -10.22 -11.30 16.16
N ASN A 167 -11.20 -11.49 17.04
CA ASN A 167 -11.00 -12.26 18.27
C ASN A 167 -10.64 -13.72 17.97
N ASP A 168 -11.33 -14.36 17.03
CA ASP A 168 -11.07 -15.75 16.63
C ASP A 168 -9.64 -15.92 16.09
N SER A 169 -9.15 -14.94 15.33
CA SER A 169 -7.80 -14.95 14.76
C SER A 169 -6.69 -14.81 15.80
N LEU A 170 -6.98 -14.27 16.99
CA LEU A 170 -6.01 -14.07 18.06
C LEU A 170 -5.89 -15.27 19.02
N ILE A 171 -6.77 -16.27 18.89
CA ILE A 171 -6.78 -17.49 19.73
C ILE A 171 -6.02 -18.65 19.03
N LEU A 172 -5.60 -18.47 17.78
CA LEU A 172 -4.75 -19.39 17.03
C LEU A 172 -3.27 -19.24 17.38
#